data_AF-A0A7G8WGG5-F1
#
_entry.id   AF-A0A7G8WGG5-F1
#
_cell.length_a   1.000
_cell.length_b   1.000
_cell.length_c   1.000
_cell.angle_alpha   90.00
_cell.angle_beta   90.00
_cell.angle_gamma   90.00
#
_symmetry.space_group_name_H-M   'P 1'
#
loop_
_entity.id
_entity.type
_entity.pdbx_description
1 polymer ?
#
loop_
_entity_poly.entity_id
_entity_poly.type
_entity_poly.pdbx_seq_one_letter_code
_entity_poly.pdbx_strand_id
1 'polypeptide(L)'
;MLIVGATGVLLPAVHTYLGRGATVVAVARNRARLTGLALAGGERLLPVSLDVFEPAAVDAALASAPLRDGVDAAVLYVAGTDDDAENDAVARLSQVVRGTTLRILTSRWLPPPTAEPSSGRWPRVADRWHLLLGHSSVPGADGGFWHTPQQISAAAVAALAGGRDAVLGRERP
;
A
#
# COMPACT_ATOMS: atom_id res chain seq x y z
N MET A 1 -9.82 8.37 1.58
CA MET A 1 -8.95 7.19 1.33
C MET A 1 -7.53 7.66 1.07
N LEU A 2 -6.53 7.12 1.78
CA LEU A 2 -5.11 7.37 1.51
C LEU A 2 -4.49 6.21 0.73
N ILE A 3 -3.73 6.49 -0.33
CA ILE A 3 -3.02 5.46 -1.10
C ILE A 3 -1.56 5.86 -1.29
N VAL A 4 -0.63 5.07 -0.75
CA VAL A 4 0.82 5.27 -0.91
C VAL A 4 1.36 4.31 -1.96
N GLY A 5 2.07 4.84 -2.95
CA GLY A 5 2.42 4.11 -4.18
C GLY A 5 1.41 4.34 -5.31
N ALA A 6 0.67 5.45 -5.25
CA ALA A 6 -0.47 5.77 -6.11
C ALA A 6 -0.14 5.88 -7.61
N THR A 7 1.13 6.12 -7.98
CA THR A 7 1.57 6.20 -9.39
C THR A 7 2.28 4.94 -9.87
N GLY A 8 2.27 3.88 -9.07
CA GLY A 8 2.97 2.60 -9.32
C GLY A 8 2.00 1.43 -9.24
N VAL A 9 2.35 0.40 -8.46
CA VAL A 9 1.57 -0.84 -8.33
C VAL A 9 0.13 -0.63 -7.84
N LEU A 10 -0.15 0.51 -7.17
CA LEU A 10 -1.47 0.86 -6.65
C LEU A 10 -2.26 1.86 -7.52
N LEU A 11 -1.77 2.21 -8.70
CA LEU A 11 -2.53 3.07 -9.62
C LEU A 11 -3.93 2.49 -9.94
N PRO A 12 -4.10 1.17 -10.21
CA PRO A 12 -5.44 0.62 -10.41
C PRO A 12 -6.35 0.70 -9.17
N ALA A 13 -5.79 0.64 -7.95
CA ALA A 13 -6.57 0.85 -6.72
C ALA A 13 -7.08 2.29 -6.61
N VAL A 14 -6.26 3.28 -6.99
CA VAL A 14 -6.69 4.69 -7.08
C VAL A 14 -7.91 4.82 -7.98
N HIS A 15 -7.85 4.29 -9.20
CA HIS A 15 -8.97 4.34 -10.15
C HIS A 15 -10.21 3.62 -9.61
N THR A 16 -10.03 2.48 -8.93
CA THR A 16 -11.12 1.73 -8.32
C THR A 16 -11.86 2.56 -7.27
N TYR A 17 -11.15 3.23 -6.36
CA TYR A 17 -11.78 4.05 -5.32
C TYR A 17 -12.42 5.32 -5.89
N LEU A 18 -11.77 5.99 -6.85
CA LEU A 18 -12.39 7.12 -7.57
C LEU A 18 -13.66 6.68 -8.30
N GLY A 19 -13.66 5.52 -8.97
CA GLY A 19 -14.83 4.97 -9.65
C GLY A 19 -15.99 4.66 -8.70
N ARG A 20 -15.68 4.36 -7.43
CA ARG A 20 -16.66 4.13 -6.35
C ARG A 20 -17.16 5.40 -5.66
N GLY A 21 -16.80 6.58 -6.15
CA GLY A 21 -17.24 7.85 -5.56
C GLY A 21 -16.29 8.42 -4.51
N ALA A 22 -15.26 7.69 -4.06
CA ALA A 22 -14.41 8.13 -2.96
C ALA A 22 -13.47 9.27 -3.34
N THR A 23 -13.13 10.11 -2.35
CA THR A 23 -11.99 11.03 -2.43
C THR A 23 -10.70 10.30 -2.05
N VAL A 24 -9.69 10.40 -2.91
CA VAL A 24 -8.40 9.71 -2.78
C VAL A 24 -7.28 10.71 -2.59
N VAL A 25 -6.60 10.62 -1.45
CA VAL A 25 -5.29 11.24 -1.23
C VAL A 25 -4.23 10.32 -1.80
N ALA A 26 -3.63 10.74 -2.92
CA ALA A 26 -2.69 9.94 -3.70
C ALA A 26 -1.24 10.36 -3.38
N VAL A 27 -0.49 9.46 -2.73
CA VAL A 27 0.90 9.70 -2.33
C VAL A 27 1.87 8.95 -3.25
N ALA A 28 2.85 9.69 -3.79
CA ALA A 28 3.98 9.14 -4.52
C ALA A 28 5.15 10.14 -4.58
N ARG A 29 6.36 9.65 -4.92
CA ARG A 29 7.55 10.51 -5.08
C ARG A 29 7.54 11.32 -6.37
N ASN A 30 6.96 10.77 -7.45
CA ASN A 30 7.02 11.39 -8.77
C ASN A 30 5.90 12.43 -8.94
N ARG A 31 6.23 13.70 -8.71
CA ARG A 31 5.31 14.84 -8.86
C ARG A 31 4.65 14.91 -10.24
N ALA A 32 5.39 14.71 -11.33
CA ALA A 32 4.85 14.81 -12.68
C ALA A 32 3.76 13.76 -12.95
N ARG A 33 3.98 12.51 -12.53
CA ARG A 33 2.97 11.44 -12.63
C ARG A 33 1.76 11.72 -11.76
N LEU A 34 1.96 12.26 -10.55
CA LEU A 34 0.85 12.66 -9.67
C LEU A 34 0.03 13.80 -10.27
N THR A 35 0.66 14.79 -10.88
CA THR A 35 -0.05 15.88 -11.56
C THR A 35 -0.91 15.35 -12.71
N GLY A 36 -0.38 14.45 -13.54
CA GLY A 36 -1.16 13.81 -14.60
C GLY A 36 -2.35 13.01 -14.04
N LEU A 37 -2.14 12.28 -12.94
CA LEU A 37 -3.20 11.54 -12.25
C LEU A 37 -4.27 12.47 -11.67
N ALA A 38 -3.89 13.62 -11.11
CA ALA A 38 -4.81 14.62 -10.55
C ALA A 38 -5.70 15.24 -11.62
N LEU A 39 -5.13 15.57 -12.78
CA LEU A 39 -5.93 16.06 -13.92
C LEU A 39 -6.99 15.04 -14.36
N ALA A 40 -6.64 13.75 -14.38
CA ALA A 40 -7.59 12.69 -14.72
C ALA A 40 -8.63 12.40 -13.60
N GLY A 41 -8.23 12.57 -12.34
CA GLY A 41 -9.08 12.29 -11.17
C GLY A 41 -10.01 13.45 -10.75
N GLY A 42 -9.74 14.66 -11.23
CA GLY A 42 -10.49 15.87 -10.87
C GLY A 42 -10.41 16.20 -9.38
N GLU A 43 -11.43 16.89 -8.86
CA GLU A 43 -11.48 17.39 -7.46
C GLU A 43 -11.42 16.28 -6.40
N ARG A 44 -11.73 15.03 -6.77
CA ARG A 44 -11.71 13.88 -5.85
C ARG A 44 -10.35 13.23 -5.72
N LEU A 45 -9.35 13.63 -6.51
CA LEU A 45 -7.98 13.18 -6.33
C LEU A 45 -7.11 14.31 -5.78
N LEU A 46 -6.58 14.11 -4.58
CA LEU A 46 -5.75 15.06 -3.87
C LEU A 46 -4.29 14.56 -3.90
N PRO A 47 -3.43 15.10 -4.78
CA PRO A 47 -2.07 14.60 -4.94
C PRO A 47 -1.15 15.11 -3.82
N VAL A 48 -0.34 14.21 -3.26
CA VAL A 48 0.70 14.54 -2.27
C VAL A 48 2.02 13.95 -2.75
N SER A 49 2.92 14.83 -3.21
CA SER A 49 4.26 14.43 -3.60
C SER A 49 5.15 14.30 -2.37
N LEU A 50 5.52 13.09 -2.01
CA LEU A 50 6.21 12.81 -0.75
C LEU A 50 7.15 11.61 -0.91
N ASP A 51 8.38 11.76 -0.41
CA ASP A 51 9.20 10.60 -0.03
C ASP A 51 8.87 10.22 1.41
N VAL A 52 8.31 9.04 1.59
CA VAL A 52 7.83 8.55 2.88
C VAL A 52 8.97 8.15 3.83
N PHE A 53 10.19 8.07 3.32
CA PHE A 53 11.39 7.79 4.12
C PHE A 53 12.08 9.06 4.63
N GLU A 54 11.56 10.24 4.33
CA GLU A 54 12.06 11.53 4.83
C GLU A 54 11.14 12.02 5.96
N PRO A 55 11.46 11.78 7.26
CA PRO A 55 10.51 11.99 8.36
C PRO A 55 9.99 13.43 8.44
N ALA A 56 10.86 14.42 8.22
CA ALA A 56 10.47 15.82 8.22
C ALA A 56 9.49 16.17 7.07
N ALA A 57 9.64 15.53 5.90
CA ALA A 57 8.72 15.71 4.80
C ALA A 57 7.37 15.05 5.08
N VAL A 58 7.36 13.89 5.73
CA VAL A 58 6.14 13.21 6.19
C VAL A 58 5.42 14.10 7.19
N ASP A 59 6.11 14.57 8.23
CA ASP A 59 5.51 15.41 9.28
C ASP A 59 4.92 16.72 8.70
N ALA A 60 5.64 17.36 7.77
CA ALA A 60 5.13 18.52 7.05
C ALA A 60 3.87 18.20 6.21
N ALA A 61 3.85 17.05 5.54
CA ALA A 61 2.70 16.61 4.77
C ALA A 61 1.48 16.32 5.67
N LEU A 62 1.68 15.64 6.81
CA LEU A 62 0.62 15.34 7.79
C LEU A 62 0.02 16.62 8.41
N ALA A 63 0.83 17.67 8.58
CA ALA A 63 0.36 18.98 9.06
C ALA A 63 -0.42 19.78 7.99
N SER A 64 -0.33 19.39 6.72
CA SER A 64 -0.96 20.07 5.58
C SER A 64 -2.26 19.41 5.15
N ALA A 65 -3.19 20.19 4.59
CA ALA A 65 -4.30 19.60 3.85
C ALA A 65 -3.76 18.88 2.60
N PRO A 66 -4.27 17.69 2.25
CA PRO A 66 -5.48 17.06 2.78
C PRO A 66 -5.28 16.11 3.98
N LEU A 67 -4.04 15.82 4.38
CA LEU A 67 -3.77 14.79 5.40
C LEU A 67 -4.15 15.23 6.81
N ARG A 68 -4.04 16.53 7.11
CA ARG A 68 -4.43 17.13 8.40
C ARG A 68 -5.86 16.80 8.80
N ASP A 69 -6.77 16.73 7.83
CA ASP A 69 -8.19 16.55 8.08
C ASP A 69 -8.56 15.07 8.35
N GLY A 70 -7.57 14.17 8.26
CA GLY A 70 -7.70 12.73 8.46
C GLY A 70 -8.34 12.00 7.27
N VAL A 71 -8.19 10.69 7.25
CA VAL A 71 -8.80 9.80 6.25
C VAL A 71 -9.45 8.60 6.91
N ASP A 72 -10.50 8.05 6.31
CA ASP A 72 -11.23 6.92 6.89
C ASP A 72 -10.49 5.59 6.77
N ALA A 73 -9.67 5.44 5.74
CA ALA A 73 -8.93 4.23 5.48
C ALA A 73 -7.68 4.49 4.63
N ALA A 74 -6.73 3.57 4.66
CA ALA A 74 -5.48 3.66 3.91
C ALA A 74 -5.04 2.33 3.29
N VAL A 75 -4.42 2.40 2.11
CA VAL A 75 -3.61 1.32 1.52
C VAL A 75 -2.17 1.81 1.38
N LEU A 76 -1.26 1.17 2.11
CA LEU A 76 0.12 1.60 2.24
C LEU A 76 1.07 0.59 1.57
N TYR A 77 1.58 0.94 0.39
CA TYR A 77 2.72 0.25 -0.19
C TYR A 77 3.99 1.05 0.03
N VAL A 78 4.69 0.72 1.12
CA VAL A 78 5.97 1.31 1.51
C VAL A 78 7.01 0.21 1.33
N ALA A 79 7.86 0.34 0.31
CA ALA A 79 8.90 -0.63 -0.02
C ALA A 79 10.25 0.08 -0.15
N GLY A 80 11.18 -0.31 0.70
CA GLY A 80 12.56 0.13 0.83
C GLY A 80 13.46 -1.06 1.22
N THR A 81 14.68 -0.76 1.64
CA THR A 81 15.70 -1.77 2.00
C THR A 81 15.88 -1.95 3.50
N ASP A 82 15.29 -1.06 4.30
CA ASP A 82 15.42 -1.00 5.75
C ASP A 82 14.04 -1.22 6.39
N ASP A 83 13.93 -2.27 7.22
CA ASP A 83 12.67 -2.65 7.86
C ASP A 83 12.20 -1.61 8.89
N ASP A 84 13.12 -0.99 9.63
CA ASP A 84 12.81 0.01 10.64
C ASP A 84 12.33 1.29 9.98
N ALA A 85 13.01 1.75 8.93
CA ALA A 85 12.58 2.92 8.16
C ALA A 85 11.19 2.75 7.55
N GLU A 86 10.84 1.54 7.08
CA GLU A 86 9.50 1.26 6.61
C GLU A 86 8.45 1.22 7.72
N ASN A 87 8.78 0.57 8.83
CA ASN A 87 7.87 0.48 9.97
C ASN A 87 7.57 1.88 10.52
N ASP A 88 8.58 2.74 10.60
CA ASP A 88 8.45 4.13 11.02
C ASP A 88 7.60 4.95 10.03
N ALA A 89 7.86 4.83 8.73
CA ALA A 89 7.06 5.50 7.70
C ALA A 89 5.59 5.08 7.76
N VAL A 90 5.31 3.77 7.87
CA VAL A 90 3.95 3.24 8.03
C VAL A 90 3.32 3.73 9.32
N ALA A 91 4.06 3.74 10.43
CA ALA A 91 3.55 4.21 11.72
C ALA A 91 3.14 5.69 11.67
N ARG A 92 3.97 6.56 11.09
CA ARG A 92 3.67 7.99 10.90
C ARG A 92 2.45 8.20 10.01
N LEU A 93 2.40 7.55 8.85
CA LEU A 93 1.27 7.67 7.92
C LEU A 93 -0.04 7.13 8.49
N SER A 94 0.02 6.14 9.38
CA SER A 94 -1.18 5.60 10.03
C SER A 94 -1.82 6.57 11.02
N GLN A 95 -1.10 7.60 11.50
CA GLN A 95 -1.61 8.56 12.48
C GLN A 95 -2.78 9.41 11.95
N VAL A 96 -2.88 9.58 10.63
CA VAL A 96 -3.99 10.32 10.00
C VAL A 96 -5.16 9.42 9.61
N VAL A 97 -5.07 8.11 9.84
CA VAL A 97 -6.10 7.15 9.47
C VAL A 97 -7.02 6.91 10.67
N ARG A 98 -8.30 7.28 10.54
CA ARG A 98 -9.31 7.12 11.60
C ARG A 98 -9.89 5.71 11.67
N GLY A 99 -9.87 5.01 10.55
CA GLY A 99 -10.38 3.64 10.45
C GLY A 99 -9.28 2.68 10.02
N THR A 100 -9.57 1.87 9.02
CA THR A 100 -8.76 0.68 8.72
C THR A 100 -7.54 1.00 7.84
N THR A 101 -6.39 0.44 8.20
CA THR A 101 -5.19 0.49 7.37
C THR A 101 -4.87 -0.90 6.80
N LEU A 102 -4.55 -0.96 5.50
CA LEU A 102 -3.96 -2.14 4.87
C LEU A 102 -2.51 -1.84 4.49
N ARG A 103 -1.56 -2.59 5.05
CA ARG A 103 -0.15 -2.54 4.65
C ARG A 103 0.11 -3.62 3.61
N ILE A 104 0.80 -3.26 2.53
CA ILE A 104 1.29 -4.21 1.54
C ILE A 104 2.73 -4.57 1.86
N LEU A 105 2.98 -5.86 2.06
CA LEU A 105 4.28 -6.43 2.35
C LEU A 105 4.82 -7.13 1.10
N THR A 106 6.11 -6.98 0.80
CA THR A 106 6.77 -7.68 -0.31
C THR A 106 7.20 -9.09 0.08
N SER A 107 7.66 -9.88 -0.88
CA SER A 107 8.08 -11.27 -0.69
C SER A 107 9.23 -11.44 0.31
N ARG A 108 9.95 -10.37 0.67
CA ARG A 108 10.98 -10.44 1.71
C ARG A 108 10.43 -10.84 3.08
N TRP A 109 9.14 -10.56 3.32
CA TRP A 109 8.42 -10.92 4.54
C TRP A 109 7.91 -12.36 4.54
N LEU A 110 8.03 -13.09 3.41
CA LEU A 110 7.79 -14.53 3.39
C LEU A 110 8.94 -15.30 4.05
N PRO A 111 8.64 -16.37 4.80
CA PRO A 111 9.67 -17.28 5.28
C PRO A 111 10.48 -17.82 4.08
N PRO A 112 11.78 -18.09 4.23
CA PRO A 112 12.52 -18.83 3.22
C PRO A 112 11.82 -20.19 2.97
N PRO A 113 11.93 -20.78 1.76
CA PRO A 113 11.21 -22.00 1.37
C PRO A 113 11.37 -23.19 2.34
N THR A 114 12.43 -23.18 3.15
CA THR A 114 12.79 -24.23 4.12
C THR A 114 12.26 -24.00 5.54
N ALA A 115 11.61 -22.87 5.82
CA ALA A 115 11.10 -22.54 7.15
C ALA A 115 9.58 -22.78 7.23
N GLU A 116 9.13 -23.45 8.30
CA GLU A 116 7.70 -23.57 8.58
C GLU A 116 7.05 -22.17 8.67
N PRO A 117 5.84 -21.99 8.12
CA PRO A 117 5.13 -20.72 8.17
C PRO A 117 4.73 -20.39 9.61
N SER A 118 5.59 -19.68 10.33
CA SER A 118 5.26 -19.17 11.65
C SER A 118 4.34 -17.96 11.51
N SER A 119 3.13 -18.08 12.07
CA SER A 119 2.08 -17.06 12.12
C SER A 119 2.44 -15.79 12.93
N GLY A 120 3.68 -15.69 13.43
CA GLY A 120 4.16 -14.64 14.31
C GLY A 120 5.14 -13.63 13.70
N ARG A 121 5.47 -13.71 12.40
CA ARG A 121 6.51 -12.87 11.80
C ARG A 121 6.06 -11.54 11.19
N TRP A 122 4.77 -11.31 11.04
CA TRP A 122 4.30 -10.05 10.48
C TRP A 122 4.24 -9.00 11.60
N PRO A 123 4.63 -7.74 11.34
CA PRO A 123 4.49 -6.66 12.32
C PRO A 123 3.01 -6.51 12.70
N ARG A 124 2.58 -7.17 13.78
CA ARG A 124 1.22 -7.04 14.29
C ARG A 124 1.11 -5.72 15.01
N VAL A 125 0.56 -4.74 14.31
CA VAL A 125 0.10 -3.50 14.94
C VAL A 125 -1.42 -3.53 14.91
N ALA A 126 -2.06 -3.17 16.03
CA ALA A 126 -3.52 -3.12 16.13
C ALA A 126 -4.11 -2.28 14.97
N ASP A 127 -5.27 -2.70 14.47
CA ASP A 127 -6.05 -2.05 13.39
C ASP A 127 -5.39 -2.02 11.99
N ARG A 128 -4.44 -2.94 11.74
CA ARG A 128 -3.76 -3.08 10.44
C ARG A 128 -3.96 -4.47 9.85
N TRP A 129 -4.55 -4.52 8.66
CA TRP A 129 -4.55 -5.71 7.81
C TRP A 129 -3.28 -5.73 6.95
N HIS A 130 -2.89 -6.91 6.52
CA HIS A 130 -1.73 -7.12 5.66
C HIS A 130 -2.13 -7.77 4.34
N LEU A 131 -1.55 -7.27 3.25
CA LEU A 131 -1.49 -7.99 1.99
C LEU A 131 -0.04 -8.38 1.73
N LEU A 132 0.28 -9.67 1.84
CA LEU A 132 1.60 -10.18 1.51
C LEU A 132 1.69 -10.55 0.04
N LEU A 133 2.65 -9.96 -0.68
CA LEU A 133 2.95 -10.25 -2.07
C LEU A 133 4.02 -11.34 -2.16
N GLY A 134 3.60 -12.54 -2.55
CA GLY A 134 4.49 -13.62 -2.94
C GLY A 134 4.59 -13.77 -4.46
N HIS A 135 5.52 -14.61 -4.87
CA HIS A 135 5.62 -15.13 -6.21
C HIS A 135 4.53 -16.20 -6.42
N SER A 136 3.90 -16.20 -7.59
CA SER A 136 2.87 -17.17 -7.94
C SER A 136 3.44 -18.24 -8.84
N SER A 137 3.23 -19.50 -8.50
CA SER A 137 3.41 -20.63 -9.42
C SER A 137 2.07 -21.11 -9.97
N VAL A 138 2.09 -21.55 -11.23
CA VAL A 138 0.99 -22.34 -11.80
C VAL A 138 1.35 -23.81 -11.58
N PRO A 139 0.49 -24.62 -10.93
CA PRO A 139 0.76 -26.05 -10.78
C PRO A 139 1.02 -26.70 -12.15
N GLY A 140 2.21 -27.29 -12.33
CA GLY A 140 2.61 -27.97 -13.57
C GLY A 140 3.23 -27.07 -14.66
N ALA A 141 3.48 -25.78 -14.39
CA ALA A 141 4.27 -24.93 -15.27
C ALA A 141 5.66 -24.66 -14.67
N ASP A 142 6.69 -24.71 -15.52
CA ASP A 142 8.04 -24.30 -15.13
C ASP A 142 8.11 -22.77 -15.03
N GLY A 143 8.28 -22.29 -13.81
CA GLY A 143 8.46 -20.87 -13.51
C GLY A 143 7.21 -20.22 -12.92
N GLY A 144 7.42 -19.50 -11.82
CA GLY A 144 6.40 -18.59 -11.33
C GLY A 144 6.45 -17.23 -12.01
N PHE A 145 5.46 -16.40 -11.71
CA PHE A 145 5.33 -15.06 -12.25
C PHE A 145 5.06 -14.03 -11.15
N TRP A 146 5.42 -12.78 -11.45
CA TRP A 146 5.10 -11.62 -10.63
C TRP A 146 3.68 -11.13 -10.93
N HIS A 147 2.94 -10.83 -9.86
CA HIS A 147 1.61 -10.23 -9.98
C HIS A 147 1.66 -8.87 -10.66
N THR A 148 0.69 -8.63 -11.55
CA THR A 148 0.51 -7.34 -12.21
C THR A 148 0.01 -6.27 -11.21
N PRO A 149 0.22 -4.97 -11.50
CA PRO A 149 -0.40 -3.89 -10.72
C PRO A 149 -1.92 -4.06 -10.55
N GLN A 150 -2.61 -4.58 -11.57
CA GLN A 150 -4.05 -4.86 -11.53
C GLN A 150 -4.38 -5.93 -10.48
N GLN A 151 -3.66 -7.05 -10.48
CA GLN A 151 -3.85 -8.12 -9.50
C GLN A 151 -3.54 -7.66 -8.08
N ILE A 152 -2.42 -6.96 -7.89
CA ILE A 152 -2.00 -6.41 -6.59
C ILE A 152 -3.06 -5.43 -6.06
N SER A 153 -3.48 -4.48 -6.89
CA SER A 153 -4.50 -3.50 -6.53
C SER A 153 -5.85 -4.14 -6.21
N ALA A 154 -6.29 -5.11 -7.01
CA ALA A 154 -7.56 -5.81 -6.79
C ALA A 154 -7.53 -6.59 -5.46
N ALA A 155 -6.43 -7.28 -5.17
CA ALA A 155 -6.23 -7.95 -3.89
C ALA A 155 -6.22 -6.96 -2.72
N ALA A 156 -5.58 -5.81 -2.87
CA ALA A 156 -5.54 -4.78 -1.84
C ALA A 156 -6.94 -4.21 -1.54
N VAL A 157 -7.70 -3.87 -2.60
CA VAL A 157 -9.08 -3.40 -2.45
C VAL A 157 -9.96 -4.44 -1.76
N ALA A 158 -9.81 -5.72 -2.13
CA ALA A 158 -10.58 -6.81 -1.54
C ALA A 158 -10.21 -7.08 -0.07
N ALA A 159 -8.92 -7.06 0.26
CA ALA A 159 -8.42 -7.27 1.62
C ALA A 159 -8.88 -6.16 2.57
N LEU A 160 -8.77 -4.89 2.13
CA LEU A 160 -9.24 -3.75 2.92
C LEU A 160 -10.76 -3.80 3.13
N ALA A 161 -11.53 -4.08 2.06
CA ALA A 161 -13.00 -4.16 2.15
C ALA A 161 -13.49 -5.33 3.02
N GLY A 162 -12.79 -6.46 2.96
CA GLY A 162 -13.12 -7.64 3.76
C GLY A 162 -12.62 -7.56 5.20
N GLY A 163 -11.85 -6.53 5.57
CA GLY A 163 -11.26 -6.40 6.88
C GLY A 163 -10.47 -7.63 7.29
N ARG A 164 -9.56 -8.10 6.43
CA ARG A 164 -8.79 -9.33 6.68
C ARG A 164 -7.42 -9.30 6.04
N ASP A 165 -6.50 -10.03 6.65
CA ASP A 165 -5.23 -10.36 6.03
C ASP A 165 -5.44 -11.17 4.74
N ALA A 166 -4.54 -10.97 3.79
CA ALA A 166 -4.53 -11.64 2.52
C ALA A 166 -3.10 -11.93 2.05
N VAL A 167 -2.97 -12.96 1.23
CA VAL A 167 -1.71 -13.37 0.61
C VAL A 167 -1.97 -13.51 -0.89
N LEU A 168 -1.14 -12.86 -1.70
CA LEU A 168 -1.21 -12.91 -3.16
C LEU A 168 0.08 -13.52 -3.69
N GLY A 169 0.04 -14.80 -4.09
CA GLY A 169 1.23 -15.62 -4.35
C GLY A 169 1.79 -16.25 -3.08
N ARG A 170 2.43 -17.42 -3.18
CA ARG A 170 2.85 -18.22 -2.00
C ARG A 170 4.35 -18.45 -1.91
N GLU A 171 5.11 -18.07 -2.93
CA GLU A 171 6.54 -18.37 -3.02
C GLU A 171 7.40 -17.14 -2.73
N ARG A 172 8.56 -17.37 -2.14
CA ARG A 172 9.65 -16.39 -2.12
C ARG A 172 10.61 -16.74 -3.26
N PRO A 173 10.83 -15.85 -4.24
CA PRO A 173 11.82 -16.10 -5.29
C PRO A 173 13.23 -16.08 -4.73
#